data_AF-T0ZYL2-F1
#
_entry.id   AF-T0ZYL2-F1
#
_cell.length_a   1.000
_cell.length_b   1.000
_cell.length_c   1.000
_cell.angle_alpha   90.00
_cell.angle_beta   90.00
_cell.angle_gamma   90.00
#
_symmetry.space_group_name_H-M   'P 1'
#
loop_
_entity.id
_entity.type
_entity.pdbx_description
1 polymer ?
#
loop_
_entity_poly.entity_id
_entity_poly.type
_entity_poly.pdbx_seq_one_letter_code
_entity_poly.pdbx_strand_id
1 'polypeptide(L)'
;FVTHLGVYKTEVVRRLGGFRQGLEGSQDWDLALRVTERLDPSKIRHIPRILYHWRVHPGSTASGPAAKFYAVGSSIVAVKEHLDRQGVRAGVSSIAVASARYLRVTREVPSPAPLVTIIIPTRDGRYFRSAIESIKEKTSYKPYDLLIIDNASRNPEFRRYLSSIEKD
;
A
#
# COMPACT_ATOMS: atom_id res chain seq x y z
N PHE A 1 -8.81 -5.52 -9.65
CA PHE A 1 -9.05 -4.09 -9.93
C PHE A 1 -10.54 -3.92 -10.20
N VAL A 2 -11.22 -2.99 -9.51
CA VAL A 2 -12.68 -2.78 -9.62
C VAL A 2 -12.92 -1.61 -10.56
N THR A 3 -13.22 -1.88 -11.82
CA THR A 3 -13.40 -0.82 -12.83
C THR A 3 -14.39 -1.20 -13.93
N HIS A 4 -14.26 -2.37 -14.54
CA HIS A 4 -15.02 -2.69 -15.76
C HIS A 4 -16.39 -3.29 -15.52
N LEU A 5 -16.50 -4.14 -14.49
CA LEU A 5 -17.78 -4.67 -14.04
C LEU A 5 -17.79 -4.64 -12.51
N GLY A 6 -18.51 -3.67 -11.96
CA GLY A 6 -18.82 -3.56 -10.54
C GLY A 6 -20.33 -3.41 -10.36
N VAL A 7 -20.90 -4.17 -9.44
CA VAL A 7 -22.33 -4.10 -9.11
C VAL A 7 -22.48 -3.48 -7.74
N TYR A 8 -23.29 -2.44 -7.66
CA TYR A 8 -23.53 -1.67 -6.43
C TYR A 8 -25.02 -1.59 -6.15
N LYS A 9 -25.41 -1.53 -4.87
CA LYS A 9 -26.78 -1.21 -4.51
C LYS A 9 -27.12 0.20 -5.00
N THR A 10 -28.19 0.32 -5.78
CA THR A 10 -28.61 1.59 -6.39
C THR A 10 -28.81 2.69 -5.34
N GLU A 11 -29.41 2.36 -4.20
CA GLU A 11 -29.62 3.31 -3.09
C GLU A 11 -28.31 3.91 -2.55
N VAL A 12 -27.22 3.12 -2.52
CA VAL A 12 -25.92 3.57 -2.01
C VAL A 12 -25.29 4.53 -3.01
N VAL A 13 -25.31 4.19 -4.30
CA VAL A 13 -24.76 5.04 -5.37
C VAL A 13 -25.50 6.38 -5.42
N ARG A 14 -26.83 6.37 -5.34
CA ARG A 14 -27.65 7.60 -5.33
C ARG A 14 -27.35 8.47 -4.12
N ARG A 15 -27.22 7.88 -2.94
CA ARG A 15 -26.86 8.62 -1.71
C ARG A 15 -25.47 9.26 -1.77
N LEU A 16 -24.54 8.66 -2.51
CA LEU A 16 -23.19 9.17 -2.72
C LEU A 16 -23.08 10.16 -3.89
N GLY A 17 -24.18 10.48 -4.57
CA GLY A 17 -24.19 11.41 -5.71
C GLY A 17 -23.65 10.83 -7.01
N GLY A 18 -23.46 9.51 -7.11
CA GLY A 18 -22.99 8.86 -8.34
C GLY A 18 -21.54 9.22 -8.72
N PHE A 19 -21.27 9.32 -10.02
CA PHE A 19 -19.98 9.75 -10.56
C PHE A 19 -19.79 11.26 -10.45
N ARG A 20 -18.55 11.70 -10.33
CA ARG A 20 -18.17 13.11 -10.21
C ARG A 20 -17.41 13.57 -11.44
N GLN A 21 -17.63 14.83 -11.84
CA GLN A 21 -16.83 15.50 -12.87
C GLN A 21 -15.40 15.75 -12.37
N GLY A 22 -14.43 15.72 -13.27
CA GLY A 22 -13.00 15.93 -12.98
C GLY A 22 -12.24 14.66 -12.60
N LEU A 23 -12.93 13.52 -12.53
CA LEU A 23 -12.40 12.21 -12.18
C LEU A 23 -12.32 11.27 -13.38
N GLU A 24 -12.44 11.80 -14.60
CA GLU A 24 -12.45 11.04 -15.84
C GLU A 24 -11.19 10.16 -15.98
N GLY A 25 -11.39 8.91 -16.39
CA GLY A 25 -10.35 7.87 -16.41
C GLY A 25 -10.16 7.14 -15.08
N SER A 26 -10.67 7.70 -13.97
CA SER A 26 -10.62 7.10 -12.62
C SER A 26 -11.99 7.09 -11.93
N GLN A 27 -13.08 7.40 -12.64
CA GLN A 27 -14.41 7.56 -12.06
C GLN A 27 -14.93 6.30 -11.34
N ASP A 28 -14.61 5.11 -11.88
CA ASP A 28 -15.03 3.84 -11.29
C ASP A 28 -14.28 3.58 -9.97
N TRP A 29 -13.00 3.97 -9.93
CA TRP A 29 -12.17 3.85 -8.74
C TRP A 29 -12.60 4.83 -7.65
N ASP A 30 -12.88 6.08 -8.00
CA ASP A 30 -13.45 7.07 -7.08
C ASP A 30 -14.78 6.58 -6.48
N LEU A 31 -15.69 6.08 -7.32
CA LEU A 31 -16.96 5.54 -6.84
C LEU A 31 -16.74 4.33 -5.93
N ALA A 32 -15.88 3.39 -6.32
CA ALA A 32 -15.57 2.21 -5.52
C ALA A 32 -15.05 2.60 -4.13
N LEU A 33 -14.09 3.54 -4.05
CA LEU A 33 -13.55 4.04 -2.78
C LEU A 33 -14.67 4.61 -1.91
N ARG A 34 -15.46 5.57 -2.43
CA ARG A 34 -16.57 6.19 -1.69
C ARG A 34 -17.64 5.19 -1.24
N VAL A 35 -17.92 4.16 -2.03
CA VAL A 35 -18.84 3.09 -1.65
C VAL A 35 -18.25 2.26 -0.50
N THR A 36 -16.99 1.84 -0.62
CA THR A 36 -16.34 0.99 0.40
C THR A 36 -16.15 1.69 1.74
N GLU A 37 -15.97 3.02 1.77
CA GLU A 37 -15.94 3.83 2.99
C GLU A 37 -17.21 3.72 3.86
N ARG A 38 -18.33 3.27 3.28
CA ARG A 38 -19.65 3.17 3.94
C ARG A 38 -20.14 1.74 4.11
N LEU A 39 -19.30 0.76 3.79
CA LEU A 39 -19.67 -0.65 3.83
C LEU A 39 -18.83 -1.39 4.86
N ASP A 40 -19.50 -2.32 5.55
CA ASP A 40 -18.80 -3.37 6.25
C ASP A 40 -18.04 -4.25 5.23
N PRO A 41 -16.74 -4.55 5.42
CA PRO A 41 -15.96 -5.35 4.48
C PRO A 41 -16.57 -6.72 4.13
N SER A 42 -17.34 -7.33 5.04
CA SER A 42 -18.04 -8.61 4.79
C SER A 42 -19.11 -8.54 3.70
N LYS A 43 -19.57 -7.32 3.36
CA LYS A 43 -20.55 -7.05 2.30
C LYS A 43 -19.89 -6.92 0.92
N ILE A 44 -18.57 -6.89 0.83
CA ILE A 44 -17.83 -6.85 -0.43
C ILE A 44 -17.58 -8.29 -0.88
N ARG A 45 -18.07 -8.66 -2.05
CA ARG A 45 -17.99 -10.03 -2.57
C ARG A 45 -17.49 -10.05 -4.01
N HIS A 46 -16.67 -11.05 -4.33
CA HIS A 46 -16.33 -11.39 -5.69
C HIS A 46 -17.41 -12.32 -6.27
N ILE A 47 -17.85 -12.06 -7.50
CA ILE A 47 -18.76 -12.95 -8.23
C ILE A 47 -17.89 -13.89 -9.09
N PRO A 48 -17.77 -15.19 -8.76
CA PRO A 48 -16.87 -16.11 -9.45
C PRO A 48 -17.50 -16.64 -10.75
N ARG A 49 -17.87 -15.73 -11.65
CA ARG A 49 -18.50 -16.02 -12.95
C ARG A 49 -17.96 -15.05 -14.00
N ILE A 50 -17.79 -15.53 -15.23
CA ILE A 50 -17.41 -14.70 -16.38
C ILE A 50 -18.67 -14.02 -16.90
N LEU A 51 -18.94 -12.81 -16.40
CA LEU A 51 -20.15 -12.04 -16.74
C LEU A 51 -19.86 -10.86 -17.68
N TYR A 52 -18.60 -10.64 -18.04
CA TYR A 52 -18.16 -9.52 -18.85
C TYR A 52 -16.93 -9.88 -19.68
N HIS A 53 -16.98 -9.55 -20.97
CA HIS A 53 -15.85 -9.62 -21.89
C HIS A 53 -15.49 -8.22 -22.35
N TRP A 54 -14.23 -7.82 -22.15
CA TRP A 54 -13.74 -6.53 -22.60
C TRP A 54 -13.53 -6.53 -24.12
N ARG A 55 -14.11 -5.55 -24.83
CA ARG A 55 -13.78 -5.28 -26.25
C ARG A 55 -12.71 -4.19 -26.39
N VAL A 56 -11.57 -4.53 -27.00
CA VAL A 56 -10.51 -3.55 -27.29
C VAL A 56 -10.74 -2.99 -28.69
N HIS A 57 -10.83 -1.66 -28.80
CA HIS A 57 -10.94 -0.93 -30.07
C HIS A 57 -9.88 0.18 -30.12
N PRO A 58 -9.56 0.75 -31.29
CA PRO A 58 -8.44 1.70 -31.45
C PRO A 58 -8.47 2.93 -30.52
N GLY A 59 -9.66 3.41 -30.16
CA GLY A 59 -9.87 4.52 -29.21
C GLY A 59 -10.00 4.11 -27.74
N SER A 60 -9.79 2.85 -27.38
CA SER A 60 -9.91 2.38 -26.00
C SER A 60 -8.76 2.92 -25.15
N THR A 61 -9.00 3.29 -23.89
CA THR A 61 -7.92 3.60 -22.93
C THR A 61 -6.94 2.42 -22.74
N ALA A 62 -7.35 1.21 -23.12
CA ALA A 62 -6.52 0.01 -23.18
C ALA A 62 -5.59 -0.07 -24.41
N SER A 63 -5.71 0.85 -25.39
CA SER A 63 -5.00 0.79 -26.68
C SER A 63 -3.55 1.29 -26.64
N GLY A 64 -3.12 1.94 -25.55
CA GLY A 64 -1.70 2.28 -25.40
C GLY A 64 -1.34 3.12 -24.17
N PRO A 65 -0.03 3.26 -23.88
CA PRO A 65 0.48 4.04 -22.73
C PRO A 65 0.07 5.52 -22.75
N ALA A 66 -0.10 6.10 -23.94
CA ALA A 66 -0.48 7.51 -24.12
C ALA A 66 -1.88 7.82 -23.58
N ALA A 67 -2.81 6.87 -23.66
CA ALA A 67 -4.15 7.01 -23.10
C ALA A 67 -4.19 6.93 -21.57
N LYS A 68 -3.07 6.64 -20.90
CA LYS A 68 -3.02 6.53 -19.43
C LYS A 68 -2.63 7.82 -18.71
N PHE A 69 -2.05 8.82 -19.39
CA PHE A 69 -1.52 10.00 -18.69
C PHE A 69 -2.61 10.88 -18.08
N TYR A 70 -3.74 11.07 -18.76
CA TYR A 70 -4.85 11.87 -18.22
C TYR A 70 -5.47 11.23 -16.96
N ALA A 71 -5.55 9.89 -16.92
CA ALA A 71 -6.12 9.15 -15.79
C ALA A 71 -5.22 9.15 -14.55
N VAL A 72 -3.90 9.36 -14.68
CA VAL A 72 -2.99 9.39 -13.53
C VAL A 72 -3.35 10.52 -12.58
N GLY A 73 -3.61 11.72 -13.11
CA GLY A 73 -4.00 12.88 -12.30
C GLY A 73 -5.28 12.60 -11.52
N SER A 74 -6.34 12.17 -12.20
CA SER A 74 -7.62 11.84 -11.56
C SER A 74 -7.49 10.69 -10.55
N SER A 75 -6.59 9.73 -10.79
CA SER A 75 -6.35 8.62 -9.85
C SER A 75 -5.65 9.07 -8.55
N ILE A 76 -4.72 10.02 -8.66
CA ILE A 76 -4.08 10.64 -7.48
C ILE A 76 -5.13 11.38 -6.66
N VAL A 77 -5.97 12.19 -7.32
CA VAL A 77 -7.07 12.93 -6.67
C VAL A 77 -8.03 11.98 -5.97
N ALA A 78 -8.51 10.93 -6.66
CA ALA A 78 -9.43 9.94 -6.09
C ALA A 78 -8.89 9.32 -4.79
N VAL A 79 -7.63 8.87 -4.81
CA VAL A 79 -7.00 8.22 -3.65
C VAL A 79 -6.68 9.24 -2.55
N LYS A 80 -6.21 10.44 -2.90
CA LYS A 80 -5.91 11.48 -1.91
C LYS A 80 -7.16 11.90 -1.16
N GLU A 81 -8.23 12.22 -1.87
CA GLU A 81 -9.50 12.60 -1.23
C GLU A 81 -10.11 11.45 -0.42
N HIS A 82 -9.94 10.19 -0.84
CA HIS A 82 -10.32 9.03 -0.04
C HIS A 82 -9.56 8.98 1.29
N LEU A 83 -8.23 9.12 1.25
CA LEU A 83 -7.41 9.14 2.47
C LEU A 83 -7.79 10.30 3.38
N ASP A 84 -8.07 11.48 2.82
CA ASP A 84 -8.51 12.65 3.58
C ASP A 84 -9.87 12.40 4.26
N ARG A 85 -10.85 11.80 3.55
CA ARG A 85 -12.15 11.39 4.14
C ARG A 85 -12.02 10.33 5.22
N GLN A 86 -11.00 9.48 5.15
CA GLN A 86 -10.70 8.46 6.17
C GLN A 86 -9.81 8.99 7.31
N GLY A 87 -9.45 10.27 7.30
CA GLY A 87 -8.58 10.88 8.32
C GLY A 87 -7.14 10.39 8.27
N VAL A 88 -6.72 9.78 7.16
CA VAL A 88 -5.36 9.24 7.00
C VAL A 88 -4.45 10.32 6.41
N ARG A 89 -3.51 10.82 7.23
CA ARG A 89 -2.49 11.77 6.78
C ARG A 89 -1.48 11.09 5.87
N ALA A 90 -1.61 11.32 4.58
CA ALA A 90 -0.74 10.74 3.57
C ALA A 90 -0.67 11.58 2.30
N GLY A 91 0.51 11.54 1.67
CA GLY A 91 0.73 12.00 0.30
C GLY A 91 0.44 10.89 -0.71
N VAL A 92 0.01 11.26 -1.90
CA VAL A 92 -0.20 10.34 -3.02
C VAL A 92 0.56 10.84 -4.22
N SER A 93 1.39 9.99 -4.82
CA SER A 93 2.15 10.31 -6.03
C SER A 93 2.10 9.16 -7.03
N SER A 94 2.41 9.44 -8.29
CA SER A 94 2.57 8.40 -9.29
C SER A 94 4.04 8.01 -9.44
N ILE A 95 4.31 6.71 -9.44
CA ILE A 95 5.63 6.14 -9.73
C ILE A 95 5.57 5.32 -11.02
N ALA A 96 6.63 5.34 -11.80
CA ALA A 96 6.82 4.43 -12.92
C ALA A 96 7.53 3.16 -12.44
N VAL A 97 6.98 1.99 -12.76
CA VAL A 97 7.62 0.70 -12.52
C VAL A 97 7.51 -0.10 -13.81
N ALA A 98 8.66 -0.35 -14.45
CA ALA A 98 8.74 -0.83 -15.82
C ALA A 98 7.88 0.02 -16.77
N SER A 99 7.02 -0.60 -17.58
CA SER A 99 6.13 0.07 -18.53
C SER A 99 4.80 0.55 -17.92
N ALA A 100 4.60 0.39 -16.60
CA ALA A 100 3.36 0.72 -15.92
C ALA A 100 3.51 1.88 -14.93
N ARG A 101 2.40 2.56 -14.65
CA ARG A 101 2.30 3.60 -13.62
C ARG A 101 1.48 3.07 -12.45
N TYR A 102 2.01 3.29 -11.25
CA TYR A 102 1.38 2.93 -9.99
C TYR A 102 1.20 4.17 -9.13
N LEU A 103 0.28 4.09 -8.18
CA LEU A 103 0.15 5.10 -7.13
C LEU A 103 0.96 4.65 -5.91
N ARG A 104 1.78 5.57 -5.39
CA ARG A 104 2.48 5.43 -4.12
C ARG A 104 1.76 6.27 -3.09
N VAL A 105 1.33 5.63 -2.00
CA VAL A 105 0.80 6.29 -0.81
C VAL A 105 1.90 6.36 0.23
N THR A 106 2.30 7.57 0.60
CA THR A 106 3.29 7.83 1.65
C THR A 106 2.58 8.36 2.87
N ARG A 107 2.45 7.53 3.91
CA ARG A 107 1.81 7.93 5.17
C ARG A 107 2.75 8.80 6.00
N GLU A 108 2.21 9.82 6.64
CA GLU A 108 2.96 10.62 7.60
C GLU A 108 3.26 9.82 8.85
N VAL A 109 4.44 10.04 9.42
CA VAL A 109 4.81 9.48 10.73
C VAL A 109 4.09 10.32 11.80
N PRO A 110 3.31 9.69 12.71
CA PRO A 110 2.68 10.41 13.82
C PRO A 110 3.70 11.17 14.68
N SER A 111 3.26 12.24 15.34
CA SER A 111 4.05 12.95 16.36
C SER A 111 3.34 12.84 17.71
N PRO A 112 3.96 12.21 18.74
CA PRO A 112 5.29 11.61 18.71
C PRO A 112 5.35 10.33 17.84
N ALA A 113 6.52 10.06 17.29
CA ALA A 113 6.75 8.86 16.47
C ALA A 113 6.70 7.61 17.37
N PRO A 114 5.88 6.59 17.04
CA PRO A 114 5.77 5.38 17.85
C PRO A 114 7.06 4.56 17.88
N LEU A 115 7.30 3.79 18.94
CA LEU A 115 8.40 2.84 18.97
C LEU A 115 8.14 1.70 17.97
N VAL A 116 9.14 1.36 17.15
CA VAL A 116 9.11 0.21 16.25
C VAL A 116 10.10 -0.85 16.72
N THR A 117 9.63 -2.07 16.95
CA THR A 117 10.53 -3.20 17.25
C THR A 117 10.91 -3.95 15.99
N ILE A 118 12.20 -3.96 15.67
CA ILE A 118 12.75 -4.74 14.55
C ILE A 118 13.18 -6.09 15.10
N ILE A 119 12.44 -7.13 14.74
CA ILE A 119 12.72 -8.50 15.15
C ILE A 119 13.71 -9.13 14.16
N ILE A 120 14.85 -9.60 14.67
CA ILE A 120 15.94 -10.18 13.89
C ILE A 120 16.16 -11.63 14.33
N PRO A 121 15.48 -12.62 13.70
CA PRO A 121 15.83 -14.01 13.88
C PRO A 121 17.19 -14.29 13.24
N THR A 122 18.09 -14.92 13.99
CA THR A 122 19.45 -15.20 13.52
C THR A 122 19.92 -16.56 14.03
N ARG A 123 20.82 -17.19 13.27
CA ARG A 123 21.50 -18.42 13.65
C ARG A 123 22.92 -18.37 13.14
N ASP A 124 23.88 -18.63 14.01
CA ASP A 124 25.33 -18.69 13.72
C ASP A 124 25.93 -17.39 13.12
N GLY A 125 25.20 -16.27 13.12
CA GLY A 125 25.75 -14.92 12.96
C GLY A 125 26.21 -14.50 11.57
N ARG A 126 26.03 -15.33 10.53
CA ARG A 126 26.61 -15.12 9.18
C ARG A 126 26.45 -13.70 8.62
N TYR A 127 25.29 -13.09 8.81
CA TYR A 127 24.98 -11.72 8.33
C TYR A 127 24.61 -10.76 9.45
N PHE A 128 24.78 -11.17 10.71
CA PHE A 128 24.26 -10.44 11.85
C PHE A 128 24.85 -9.04 11.93
N ARG A 129 26.18 -8.93 11.92
CA ARG A 129 26.87 -7.64 12.04
C ARG A 129 26.45 -6.65 10.94
N SER A 130 26.51 -7.09 9.68
CA SER A 130 26.14 -6.25 8.55
C SER A 130 24.67 -5.84 8.57
N ALA A 131 23.76 -6.71 9.04
CA ALA A 131 22.36 -6.37 9.22
C ALA A 131 22.20 -5.26 10.26
N ILE A 132 22.80 -5.42 11.46
CA ILE A 132 22.73 -4.43 12.54
C ILE A 132 23.33 -3.08 12.12
N GLU A 133 24.50 -3.08 11.49
CA GLU A 133 25.16 -1.87 10.99
C GLU A 133 24.29 -1.18 9.94
N SER A 134 23.74 -1.93 8.99
CA SER A 134 22.87 -1.36 7.96
C SER A 134 21.60 -0.71 8.54
N ILE A 135 21.01 -1.30 9.58
CA ILE A 135 19.84 -0.72 10.25
C ILE A 135 20.23 0.57 10.94
N LYS A 136 21.35 0.58 11.68
CA LYS A 136 21.84 1.77 12.38
C LYS A 136 22.17 2.92 11.42
N GLU A 137 22.83 2.63 10.30
CA GLU A 137 23.31 3.62 9.36
C GLU A 137 22.24 4.11 8.38
N LYS A 138 21.35 3.23 7.91
CA LYS A 138 20.43 3.54 6.80
C LYS A 138 19.01 3.87 7.26
N THR A 139 18.66 3.59 8.51
CA THR A 139 17.30 3.85 9.01
C THR A 139 17.15 5.31 9.44
N SER A 140 16.30 6.03 8.71
CA SER A 140 15.93 7.42 9.03
C SER A 140 14.94 7.52 10.20
N TYR A 141 14.12 6.50 10.41
CA TYR A 141 13.24 6.38 11.59
C TYR A 141 14.07 6.15 12.86
N LYS A 142 13.83 6.94 13.91
CA LYS A 142 14.69 6.95 15.11
C LYS A 142 14.17 6.15 16.31
N PRO A 143 12.87 6.21 16.68
CA PRO A 143 12.39 5.42 17.80
C PRO A 143 12.19 3.96 17.36
N TYR A 144 13.28 3.19 17.39
CA TYR A 144 13.22 1.75 17.20
C TYR A 144 14.09 1.02 18.23
N ASP A 145 13.72 -0.22 18.51
CA ASP A 145 14.56 -1.18 19.22
C ASP A 145 14.80 -2.41 18.34
N LEU A 146 15.77 -3.22 18.75
CA LEU A 146 16.16 -4.45 18.06
C LEU A 146 15.91 -5.63 18.99
N LEU A 147 14.98 -6.51 18.62
CA LEU A 147 14.77 -7.78 19.32
C LEU A 147 15.51 -8.89 18.57
N ILE A 148 16.64 -9.31 19.11
CA ILE A 148 17.44 -10.37 18.52
C ILE A 148 16.94 -11.72 19.02
N ILE A 149 16.57 -12.60 18.10
CA ILE A 149 16.12 -13.96 18.43
C ILE A 149 17.17 -14.95 17.97
N ASP A 150 17.88 -15.56 18.94
CA ASP A 150 18.79 -16.66 18.65
C ASP A 150 18.01 -17.94 18.33
N ASN A 151 18.05 -18.37 17.07
CA ASN A 151 17.44 -19.60 16.60
C ASN A 151 18.42 -20.77 16.73
N ALA A 152 18.76 -21.12 17.98
CA ALA A 152 19.62 -22.24 18.34
C ALA A 152 20.98 -22.22 17.60
N SER A 153 21.72 -21.12 17.78
CA SER A 153 23.10 -21.01 17.30
C SER A 153 23.97 -22.12 17.91
N ARG A 154 24.83 -22.69 17.06
CA ARG A 154 25.84 -23.69 17.42
C ARG A 154 27.23 -23.08 17.47
N ASN A 155 27.45 -21.95 16.80
CA ASN A 155 28.72 -21.22 16.83
C ASN A 155 28.96 -20.61 18.23
N PRO A 156 29.96 -21.10 19.00
CA PRO A 156 30.22 -20.61 20.35
C PRO A 156 30.73 -19.17 20.40
N GLU A 157 31.42 -18.68 19.36
CA GLU A 157 31.85 -17.29 19.27
C GLU A 157 30.65 -16.36 19.11
N PHE A 158 29.72 -16.73 18.24
CA PHE A 158 28.52 -15.94 18.00
C PHE A 158 27.61 -15.90 19.23
N ARG A 159 27.44 -17.02 19.94
CA ARG A 159 26.70 -17.06 21.21
C ARG A 159 27.31 -16.13 22.26
N ARG A 160 28.64 -16.18 22.44
CA ARG A 160 29.35 -15.25 23.34
C ARG A 160 29.14 -13.80 22.94
N TYR A 161 29.18 -13.52 21.64
CA TYR A 161 28.93 -12.18 21.12
C TYR A 161 27.49 -11.71 21.41
N LEU A 162 26.47 -12.56 21.20
CA LEU A 162 25.09 -12.24 21.55
C LEU A 162 24.93 -11.91 23.05
N SER A 163 25.49 -12.72 23.93
CA SER A 163 25.47 -12.44 25.39
C SER A 163 26.21 -11.15 25.77
N SER A 164 27.22 -10.73 24.99
CA SER A 164 27.95 -9.48 25.27
C SER A 164 27.20 -8.21 24.88
N ILE A 165 26.17 -8.32 24.04
CA ILE A 165 25.36 -7.19 23.56
C ILE A 165 23.94 -7.20 24.14
N GLU A 166 23.61 -8.20 24.93
CA GLU A 166 22.40 -8.26 25.74
C GLU A 166 22.49 -7.15 26.79
N LYS A 167 21.57 -6.19 26.74
CA LYS A 167 21.39 -5.17 27.78
C LYS A 167 20.18 -5.57 28.63
N ASP A 168 20.30 -5.38 29.94
CA ASP A 168 19.20 -5.52 30.92
C ASP A 168 17.92 -4.79 30.46
#